data_AF-A0A2G6L8P7-F1
#
_entry.id   AF-A0A2G6L8P7-F1
#
_cell.length_a   1.000
_cell.length_b   1.000
_cell.length_c   1.000
_cell.angle_alpha   90.00
_cell.angle_beta   90.00
_cell.angle_gamma   90.00
#
_symmetry.space_group_name_H-M   'P 1'
#
loop_
_entity.id
_entity.type
_entity.pdbx_description
1 polymer ?
#
loop_
_entity_poly.entity_id
_entity_poly.type
_entity_poly.pdbx_seq_one_letter_code
_entity_poly.pdbx_strand_id
1 'polypeptide(L)' 'MIQTTDYVGTLFDNESNPNKITVAFTMGVKALENGYSASVILMVDAVHLAIPGKVD' A
#
# COMPACT_ATOMS: atom_id res chain seq x y z
N MET A 1 -6.41 20.85 10.44
CA MET A 1 -7.38 20.05 9.66
C MET A 1 -6.96 18.60 9.76
N ILE A 2 -7.89 17.69 10.08
CA ILE A 2 -7.61 16.25 10.09
C ILE A 2 -7.50 15.82 8.62
N GLN A 3 -6.37 15.25 8.23
CA GLN A 3 -6.19 14.73 6.87
C GLN A 3 -6.80 13.33 6.83
N THR A 4 -7.97 13.21 6.21
CA THR A 4 -8.66 11.93 5.99
C THR A 4 -8.30 11.39 4.61
N THR A 5 -7.95 10.11 4.55
CA THR A 5 -7.70 9.38 3.30
C THR A 5 -8.93 8.54 2.96
N ASP A 6 -9.30 8.49 1.69
CA ASP A 6 -10.47 7.76 1.20
C ASP A 6 -10.19 6.24 1.09
N TYR A 7 -8.99 5.86 0.64
CA TYR A 7 -8.55 4.46 0.56
C TYR A 7 -7.37 4.18 1.49
N VAL A 8 -7.56 3.26 2.45
CA VAL A 8 -6.48 2.78 3.33
C VAL A 8 -6.23 1.29 3.09
N GLY A 9 -5.04 0.95 2.60
CA GLY A 9 -4.55 -0.42 2.54
C GLY A 9 -3.54 -0.70 3.64
N THR A 10 -3.73 -1.77 4.42
CA THR A 10 -2.75 -2.18 5.45
C THR A 10 -2.12 -3.50 5.06
N LEU A 11 -0.79 -3.53 4.95
CA LEU A 11 -0.02 -4.73 4.65
C LEU A 11 0.74 -5.19 5.89
N PHE A 12 0.70 -6.49 6.14
CA PHE A 12 1.43 -7.14 7.23
C PHE A 12 2.47 -8.15 6.73
N ASP A 13 2.22 -8.70 5.54
CA ASP A 13 3.00 -9.75 4.90
C ASP A 13 3.89 -9.15 3.79
N ASN A 14 5.05 -9.76 3.54
CA ASN A 14 5.90 -9.48 2.40
C ASN A 14 6.01 -10.70 1.47
N GLU A 15 7.03 -11.54 1.65
CA GLU A 15 7.36 -12.63 0.71
C GLU A 15 6.39 -13.82 0.79
N SER A 16 5.71 -13.98 1.93
CA SER A 16 4.77 -15.09 2.15
C SER A 16 3.52 -15.01 1.27
N ASN A 17 3.17 -13.83 0.76
CA ASN A 17 1.96 -13.62 -0.02
C ASN A 17 2.06 -12.39 -0.97
N PRO A 18 2.78 -12.52 -2.11
CA PRO A 18 2.97 -11.41 -3.05
C PRO A 18 1.65 -10.90 -3.66
N ASN A 19 0.62 -11.74 -3.75
CA ASN A 19 -0.68 -11.33 -4.31
C ASN A 19 -1.35 -10.22 -3.47
N LYS A 20 -1.19 -10.24 -2.15
CA LYS A 20 -1.74 -9.18 -1.28
C LYS A 20 -1.07 -7.84 -1.54
N ILE A 21 0.24 -7.85 -1.77
CA ILE A 21 1.03 -6.67 -2.10
C ILE A 21 0.51 -6.06 -3.40
N THR A 22 0.44 -6.87 -4.46
CA THR A 22 -0.06 -6.43 -5.77
C THR A 22 -1.45 -5.84 -5.68
N VAL A 23 -2.37 -6.48 -4.95
CA VAL A 23 -3.75 -5.98 -4.80
C VAL A 23 -3.77 -4.64 -4.07
N ALA A 24 -3.05 -4.49 -2.96
CA ALA A 24 -3.04 -3.24 -2.21
C ALA A 24 -2.51 -2.06 -3.04
N PHE A 25 -1.39 -2.26 -3.75
CA PHE A 25 -0.85 -1.22 -4.62
C PHE A 25 -1.73 -0.94 -5.84
N THR A 26 -2.27 -1.98 -6.50
CA THR A 26 -3.17 -1.81 -7.64
C THR A 26 -4.43 -1.03 -7.26
N MET A 27 -5.04 -1.36 -6.11
CA MET A 27 -6.23 -0.67 -5.63
C MET A 27 -5.91 0.76 -5.19
N GLY A 28 -4.76 1.00 -4.55
CA GLY A 28 -4.29 2.34 -4.24
C GLY A 28 -4.14 3.22 -5.50
N VAL A 29 -3.53 2.68 -6.56
CA VAL A 29 -3.41 3.37 -7.86
C VAL A 29 -4.79 3.64 -8.46
N LYS A 30 -5.69 2.65 -8.46
CA LYS A 30 -7.06 2.84 -8.98
C LYS A 30 -7.83 3.90 -8.19
N ALA A 31 -7.66 4.00 -6.88
CA ALA A 31 -8.27 5.06 -6.08
C ALA A 31 -7.77 6.44 -6.53
N LEU A 32 -6.45 6.59 -6.72
CA LEU A 32 -5.83 7.83 -7.22
C LEU A 32 -6.34 8.21 -8.62
N GLU A 33 -6.44 7.23 -9.54
CA GLU A 33 -6.97 7.44 -10.89
C GLU A 33 -8.43 7.93 -10.90
N ASN A 34 -9.21 7.61 -9.87
CA ASN A 34 -10.60 8.05 -9.71
C ASN A 34 -10.74 9.36 -8.91
N GLY A 35 -9.63 10.04 -8.61
CA GLY A 35 -9.63 11.33 -7.90
C GLY A 35 -9.78 11.22 -6.38
N TYR A 36 -9.64 10.03 -5.82
CA TYR A 36 -9.62 9.79 -4.38
C TYR A 36 -8.20 9.85 -3.82
N SER A 37 -8.09 10.07 -2.51
CA SER A 37 -6.83 9.95 -1.77
C SER A 37 -6.56 8.50 -1.34
N ALA A 38 -5.28 8.10 -1.31
CA ALA A 38 -4.86 6.75 -0.96
C ALA A 38 -3.67 6.75 0.00
N SER A 39 -3.71 5.89 1.01
CA SER A 39 -2.61 5.64 1.95
C SER A 39 -2.39 4.14 2.09
N VAL A 40 -1.14 3.71 2.00
CA VAL A 40 -0.74 2.33 2.31
C VAL A 40 0.07 2.32 3.60
N ILE A 41 -0.41 1.59 4.60
CA ILE A 41 0.24 1.43 5.90
C ILE A 41 0.98 0.09 5.89
N LEU A 42 2.30 0.15 6.04
CA LEU A 42 3.14 -1.03 6.13
C LEU A 42 3.37 -1.37 7.60
N MET A 43 3.09 -2.61 7.97
CA MET A 43 3.26 -3.13 9.32
C MET A 43 4.00 -4.47 9.28
N VAL A 44 4.61 -4.84 10.41
CA VAL A 44 5.29 -6.14 10.60
C VAL A 44 6.29 -6.40 9.48
N ASP A 45 6.08 -7.39 8.61
CA ASP A 45 7.05 -7.81 7.61
C ASP A 45 6.95 -6.96 6.33
N ALA A 46 5.79 -6.33 6.11
CA ALA A 46 5.58 -5.43 4.98
C ALA A 46 6.46 -4.17 5.04
N VAL A 47 7.05 -3.83 6.18
CA VAL A 47 8.00 -2.70 6.29
C VAL A 47 9.23 -2.89 5.39
N HIS A 48 9.58 -4.14 5.06
CA HIS A 48 10.67 -4.48 4.14
C HIS A 48 10.36 -4.14 2.67
N LEU A 49 9.14 -3.70 2.35
CA LEU A 49 8.78 -3.12 1.06
C LEU A 49 9.24 -1.67 0.92
N ALA A 50 9.46 -0.95 2.03
CA ALA A 50 9.86 0.47 2.01
C ALA A 50 11.38 0.67 1.92
N ILE A 51 12.10 -0.20 1.21
CA ILE A 51 13.54 -0.07 1.02
C ILE A 51 13.80 0.85 -0.18
N PRO A 52 14.45 2.02 0.01
CA PRO A 52 14.72 2.93 -1.11
C PRO A 52 15.52 2.24 -2.23
N GLY A 53 15.05 2.36 -3.47
CA GLY A 53 15.71 1.79 -4.64
C GLY A 53 15.55 0.28 -4.80
N LYS A 54 14.85 -0.40 -3.88
CA LYS A 54 14.43 -1.79 -4.08
C LYS A 54 13.21 -1.78 -5.00
N VAL A 55 13.36 -2.39 -6.16
CA VAL A 55 12.25 -2.70 -7.06
C VAL A 55 11.70 -4.05 -6.61
N ASP A 56 10.41 -4.11 -6.36
CA ASP A 56 9.65 -5.32 -6.03
C ASP A 56 9.44 -6.23 -7.25
#